data_AF-A0A971K5P0-F1
#
_entry.id   AF-A0A971K5P0-F1
#
_cell.length_a   1.000
_cell.length_b   1.000
_cell.length_c   1.000
_cell.angle_alpha   90.00
_cell.angle_beta   90.00
_cell.angle_gamma   90.00
#
_symmetry.space_group_name_H-M   'P 1'
#
loop_
_entity.id
_entity.type
_entity.pdbx_description
1 polymer ?
#
loop_
_entity_poly.entity_id
_entity_poly.type
_entity_poly.pdbx_seq_one_letter_code
_entity_poly.pdbx_strand_id
1 'polypeptide(L)'
;MKKFALFVFNGDPMCFIHVLLNALDMNAKGYEAKIIIEGGSVKLIPDLVKPDFPLNMLWNKCIDAGLVDGVCKACSAKLGTLDAAKE
;
A
#
# COMPACT_ATOMS: atom_id res chain seq x y z
N MET A 1 -18.82 -0.05 14.16
CA MET A 1 -17.53 -0.22 13.45
C MET A 1 -17.61 0.49 12.12
N LYS A 2 -16.67 1.41 11.82
CA LYS A 2 -16.63 2.12 10.54
C LYS A 2 -15.72 1.38 9.56
N LYS A 3 -16.03 1.46 8.27
CA LYS A 3 -15.26 0.85 7.18
C LYS A 3 -14.64 1.92 6.29
N PHE A 4 -13.37 1.75 5.92
CA PHE A 4 -12.60 2.69 5.12
C PHE A 4 -11.84 1.97 4.00
N ALA A 5 -11.84 2.58 2.82
CA ALA A 5 -11.00 2.17 1.70
C ALA A 5 -10.08 3.36 1.32
N LEU A 6 -8.78 3.12 1.36
CA LEU A 6 -7.72 4.09 1.09
C LEU A 6 -7.12 3.81 -0.28
N PHE A 7 -7.55 4.55 -1.28
CA PHE A 7 -7.01 4.46 -2.64
C PHE A 7 -5.79 5.36 -2.77
N VAL A 8 -4.64 4.77 -3.08
CA VAL A 8 -3.38 5.52 -3.19
C VAL A 8 -3.00 5.63 -4.66
N PHE A 9 -2.93 6.85 -5.17
CA PHE A 9 -2.56 7.11 -6.57
C PHE A 9 -1.16 7.67 -6.74
N ASN A 10 -0.67 8.42 -5.74
CA ASN A 10 0.60 9.11 -5.80
C ASN A 10 1.77 8.13 -5.53
N GLY A 11 2.78 8.15 -6.41
CA GLY A 11 3.98 7.32 -6.31
C GLY A 11 5.14 7.95 -5.55
N ASP A 12 4.98 9.13 -4.96
CA ASP A 12 5.98 9.71 -4.07
C ASP A 12 5.99 8.96 -2.71
N PRO A 13 7.12 8.35 -2.29
CA PRO A 13 7.25 7.68 -1.00
C PRO A 13 6.84 8.54 0.21
N MET A 14 7.14 9.85 0.17
CA MET A 14 6.80 10.79 1.25
C MET A 14 5.29 11.03 1.37
N CYS A 15 4.54 10.82 0.28
CA CYS A 15 3.09 10.84 0.32
C CYS A 15 2.53 9.47 0.70
N PHE A 16 3.15 8.39 0.22
CA PHE A 16 2.71 7.01 0.44
C PHE A 16 2.76 6.61 1.91
N ILE A 17 3.78 7.06 2.66
CA ILE A 17 3.93 6.77 4.09
C ILE A 17 2.69 7.17 4.90
N HIS A 18 2.01 8.27 4.55
CA HIS A 18 0.81 8.70 5.27
C HIS A 18 -0.33 7.69 5.15
N VAL A 19 -0.44 6.97 4.05
CA VAL A 19 -1.49 5.96 3.87
C VAL A 19 -1.22 4.78 4.81
N LEU A 20 0.03 4.33 4.87
CA LEU A 20 0.43 3.25 5.77
C LEU A 20 0.18 3.62 7.24
N LEU A 21 0.59 4.82 7.66
CA LEU A 21 0.38 5.31 9.02
C LEU A 21 -1.11 5.46 9.36
N ASN A 22 -1.91 6.02 8.45
CA ASN A 22 -3.35 6.20 8.68
C ASN A 22 -4.08 4.85 8.73
N ALA A 23 -3.74 3.89 7.87
CA ALA A 23 -4.36 2.57 7.90
C ALA A 23 -4.08 1.85 9.23
N LEU A 24 -2.84 1.91 9.72
CA LEU A 24 -2.45 1.34 11.01
C LEU A 24 -3.15 2.02 12.18
N ASP A 25 -3.24 3.35 12.18
CA ASP A 25 -3.97 4.11 13.21
C ASP A 25 -5.48 3.78 13.20
N MET A 26 -6.10 3.68 12.01
CA MET A 26 -7.49 3.25 11.88
C MET A 26 -7.70 1.83 12.41
N ASN A 27 -6.80 0.91 12.10
CA ASN A 27 -6.83 -0.46 12.61
C ASN A 27 -6.71 -0.49 14.15
N ALA A 28 -5.78 0.28 14.72
CA ALA A 28 -5.59 0.38 16.17
C ALA A 28 -6.82 0.96 16.89
N LYS A 29 -7.62 1.80 16.20
CA LYS A 29 -8.90 2.34 16.69
C LYS A 29 -10.09 1.39 16.52
N GLY A 30 -9.87 0.17 16.01
CA GLY A 30 -10.91 -0.83 15.78
C GLY A 30 -11.79 -0.54 14.56
N TYR A 31 -11.28 0.23 13.59
CA TYR A 31 -11.92 0.41 12.30
C TYR A 31 -11.45 -0.63 11.29
N GLU A 32 -12.32 -1.01 10.38
CA GLU A 32 -11.97 -1.86 9.24
C GLU A 32 -11.40 -0.95 8.14
N ALA A 33 -10.09 -0.98 7.92
CA ALA A 33 -9.41 -0.17 6.93
C ALA A 33 -8.68 -1.03 5.91
N LYS A 34 -8.78 -0.67 4.63
CA LYS A 34 -8.13 -1.36 3.52
C LYS A 34 -7.40 -0.39 2.60
N ILE A 35 -6.22 -0.77 2.13
CA ILE A 35 -5.37 -0.02 1.20
C ILE A 35 -5.49 -0.66 -0.19
N ILE A 36 -5.77 0.17 -1.18
CA ILE A 36 -5.82 -0.21 -2.60
C ILE A 36 -4.79 0.63 -3.35
N ILE A 37 -3.83 -0.05 -3.99
CA ILE A 37 -2.71 0.59 -4.69
C ILE A 37 -3.09 0.82 -6.16
N GLU A 38 -3.13 2.09 -6.55
CA GLU A 38 -3.62 2.57 -7.83
C GLU A 38 -2.62 3.54 -8.50
N GLY A 39 -2.88 3.91 -9.75
CA GLY A 39 -2.18 5.00 -10.43
C GLY A 39 -0.66 4.84 -10.43
N GLY A 40 0.07 5.90 -10.10
CA GLY A 40 1.54 5.90 -10.06
C GLY A 40 2.12 5.14 -8.88
N SER A 41 1.36 4.95 -7.80
CA SER A 41 1.83 4.27 -6.58
C SER A 41 2.19 2.80 -6.80
N VAL A 42 1.64 2.16 -7.84
CA VAL A 42 1.99 0.79 -8.24
C VAL A 42 3.49 0.62 -8.56
N LYS A 43 4.20 1.72 -8.84
CA LYS A 43 5.65 1.70 -9.08
C LYS A 43 6.48 1.53 -7.81
N LEU A 44 5.90 1.76 -6.64
CA LEU A 44 6.59 1.62 -5.35
C LEU A 44 6.68 0.17 -4.87
N ILE A 45 5.81 -0.72 -5.35
CA ILE A 45 5.72 -2.11 -4.89
C ILE A 45 7.08 -2.83 -4.93
N PRO A 46 7.87 -2.77 -6.03
CA PRO A 46 9.16 -3.44 -6.09
C PRO A 46 10.19 -2.91 -5.08
N ASP A 47 10.03 -1.66 -4.63
CA ASP A 47 10.91 -1.07 -3.61
C ASP A 47 10.42 -1.38 -2.20
N LEU A 48 9.11 -1.39 -1.98
CA LEU A 48 8.49 -1.66 -0.67
C LEU A 48 8.89 -3.03 -0.09
N VAL A 49 9.16 -4.01 -0.93
CA VAL A 49 9.60 -5.36 -0.51
C VAL A 49 11.11 -5.47 -0.22
N LYS A 50 11.92 -4.47 -0.59
CA LYS A 50 13.36 -4.49 -0.36
C LYS A 50 13.69 -4.19 1.10
N PRO A 51 14.48 -5.02 1.80
CA PRO A 51 14.78 -4.82 3.23
C PRO A 51 15.43 -3.49 3.59
N ASP A 52 16.18 -2.88 2.66
CA ASP A 52 16.89 -1.61 2.84
C ASP A 52 16.04 -0.38 2.47
N PHE A 53 14.84 -0.57 1.91
CA PHE A 53 13.96 0.53 1.58
C PHE A 53 13.35 1.15 2.86
N PRO A 54 13.35 2.49 3.02
CA PRO A 54 12.91 3.13 4.26
C PRO A 54 11.49 2.78 4.72
N LEU A 55 10.59 2.48 3.78
CA LEU A 55 9.20 2.13 4.10
C LEU A 55 8.97 0.63 4.28
N ASN A 56 9.97 -0.23 4.07
CA ASN A 56 9.81 -1.69 4.13
C ASN A 56 9.24 -2.18 5.46
N MET A 57 9.79 -1.68 6.58
CA MET A 57 9.29 -2.05 7.91
C MET A 57 7.81 -1.68 8.10
N LEU A 58 7.40 -0.50 7.62
CA LEU A 58 6.03 -0.04 7.77
C LEU A 58 5.08 -0.76 6.81
N TRP A 59 5.54 -1.05 5.60
CA TRP A 59 4.84 -1.86 4.62
C TRP A 59 4.52 -3.25 5.16
N ASN A 60 5.53 -3.95 5.70
CA ASN A 60 5.34 -5.28 6.28
C ASN A 60 4.33 -5.25 7.45
N LYS A 61 4.36 -4.22 8.31
CA LYS A 61 3.33 -4.06 9.35
C LYS A 61 1.91 -3.96 8.78
N CYS A 62 1.73 -3.28 7.65
CA CYS A 62 0.42 -3.21 6.99
C CYS A 62 0.00 -4.54 6.38
N ILE A 63 0.94 -5.29 5.80
CA ILE A 63 0.71 -6.64 5.26
C ILE A 63 0.33 -7.60 6.39
N ASP A 64 1.11 -7.65 7.46
CA ASP A 64 0.88 -8.51 8.63
C ASP A 64 -0.46 -8.20 9.32
N ALA A 65 -0.88 -6.93 9.29
CA ALA A 65 -2.18 -6.50 9.81
C ALA A 65 -3.35 -6.74 8.82
N GLY A 66 -3.10 -7.29 7.64
CA GLY A 66 -4.13 -7.56 6.61
C GLY A 66 -4.76 -6.29 6.02
N LEU A 67 -4.04 -5.17 6.05
CA LEU A 67 -4.55 -3.86 5.62
C LEU A 67 -4.42 -3.63 4.11
N VAL A 68 -3.51 -4.33 3.43
CA VAL A 68 -3.37 -4.22 1.97
C VAL A 68 -4.33 -5.20 1.30
N ASP A 69 -5.25 -4.68 0.48
CA ASP A 69 -6.33 -5.48 -0.10
C ASP A 69 -6.11 -5.80 -1.59
N GLY A 70 -5.34 -4.94 -2.29
CA GLY A 70 -4.99 -5.23 -3.67
C GLY A 70 -4.28 -4.11 -4.41
N VAL A 71 -3.89 -4.44 -5.63
CA VAL A 71 -3.19 -3.57 -6.58
C VAL A 71 -3.96 -3.55 -7.89
N CYS A 72 -4.08 -2.37 -8.50
CA CYS A 72 -4.71 -2.24 -9.79
C CYS A 72 -3.94 -2.95 -10.90
N LYS A 73 -4.57 -3.97 -11.48
CA LYS A 73 -4.02 -4.76 -12.59
C LYS A 73 -3.72 -3.90 -13.83
N ALA A 74 -4.58 -2.94 -14.15
CA ALA A 74 -4.41 -2.11 -15.34
C ALA A 74 -3.25 -1.12 -15.17
N CYS A 75 -3.16 -0.45 -14.01
CA CYS A 75 -2.07 0.48 -13.71
C CYS A 75 -0.72 -0.24 -13.66
N SER A 76 -0.63 -1.36 -12.93
CA SER A 76 0.60 -2.14 -12.82
C SER A 76 1.06 -2.72 -14.17
N ALA A 77 0.13 -3.24 -15.00
CA ALA A 77 0.44 -3.65 -16.36
C ALA A 77 0.95 -2.49 -17.23
N LYS A 78 0.28 -1.34 -17.18
CA LYS A 78 0.66 -0.17 -17.99
C LYS A 78 2.00 0.42 -17.56
N LEU A 79 2.32 0.35 -16.27
CA LEU A 79 3.51 0.98 -15.68
C LEU A 79 4.67 0.00 -15.43
N GLY A 80 4.54 -1.26 -15.83
CA GLY A 80 5.62 -2.25 -15.83
C GLY A 80 5.91 -2.90 -14.48
N THR A 81 4.95 -2.90 -13.54
CA THR A 81 5.09 -3.52 -12.21
C THR A 81 4.09 -4.64 -11.94
N LEU A 82 3.49 -5.20 -13.00
CA LEU A 82 2.46 -6.25 -12.89
C LEU A 82 2.95 -7.50 -12.16
N ASP A 83 4.19 -7.92 -12.36
CA ASP A 83 4.68 -9.15 -11.72
C ASP A 83 4.91 -8.95 -10.23
N ALA A 84 5.53 -7.83 -9.83
CA ALA A 84 5.65 -7.44 -8.43
C ALA A 84 4.28 -7.26 -7.73
N ALA A 85 3.24 -6.89 -8.48
CA ALA A 85 1.89 -6.72 -7.95
C ALA A 85 1.11 -8.02 -7.71
N LYS A 86 1.63 -9.18 -8.11
CA LYS A 86 0.99 -10.50 -7.93
C LYS A 86 1.52 -11.27 -6.73
N GLU A 87 2.64 -10.82 -6.16
CA GLU A 87 3.28 -11.40 -4.97
C GLU A 87 2.59 -10.91 -3.68
#